data_AF-A0A5D4GR35-F1
#
_entry.id   AF-A0A5D4GR35-F1
#
_cell.length_a   1.000
_cell.length_b   1.000
_cell.length_c   1.000
_cell.angle_alpha   90.00
_cell.angle_beta   90.00
_cell.angle_gamma   90.00
#
_symmetry.space_group_name_H-M   'P 1'
#
loop_
_entity.id
_entity.type
_entity.pdbx_description
1 polymer ?
#
loop_
_entity_poly.entity_id
_entity_poly.type
_entity_poly.pdbx_seq_one_letter_code
_entity_poly.pdbx_strand_id
1 'polypeptide(L)'
;MTKKPESKPAAGGAEKPQAKRSKLKLALFALVPLVLAGAGYGGWTFYATAAHHAVGDHAGKPDPIAVSAVPTEIAAESSFTHSHGLARIIEHRCGRIRIDQLKALSQEEARADGMLAALSWEAAARRTAALNDMTCPRFLSEIRSANAKAAAVLEARASADKKSGGH
;
A
#
# COMPACT_ATOMS: atom_id res chain seq x y z
N MET A 1 5.06 -4.78 84.38
CA MET A 1 3.73 -5.32 84.02
C MET A 1 3.82 -5.84 82.58
N THR A 2 4.33 -7.05 82.34
CA THR A 2 3.69 -8.40 82.37
C THR A 2 2.80 -8.73 81.16
N LYS A 3 3.33 -9.66 80.36
CA LYS A 3 2.69 -10.77 79.60
C LYS A 3 2.07 -10.51 78.21
N LYS A 4 2.70 -11.16 77.20
CA LYS A 4 2.10 -11.69 75.96
C LYS A 4 0.89 -12.58 76.31
N PRO A 5 -0.09 -12.76 75.42
CA PRO A 5 -0.07 -14.02 74.68
C PRO A 5 -0.57 -13.94 73.22
N GLU A 6 -0.01 -14.81 72.39
CA GLU A 6 -0.71 -15.42 71.24
C GLU A 6 -1.95 -16.17 71.71
N SER A 7 -3.04 -16.17 70.95
CA SER A 7 -3.85 -17.39 70.72
C SER A 7 -5.04 -17.10 69.80
N LYS A 8 -5.11 -17.89 68.72
CA LYS A 8 -6.30 -18.15 67.90
C LYS A 8 -7.02 -19.35 68.51
N PRO A 9 -8.36 -19.36 68.62
CA PRO A 9 -9.17 -20.41 67.96
C PRO A 9 -10.46 -19.82 67.33
N ALA A 10 -10.94 -20.28 66.17
CA ALA A 10 -11.85 -21.43 65.95
C ALA A 10 -13.18 -21.28 66.75
N ALA A 11 -14.39 -21.45 66.23
CA ALA A 11 -14.92 -21.98 64.99
C ALA A 11 -16.39 -21.54 64.89
N GLY A 12 -17.00 -21.63 63.70
CA GLY A 12 -18.46 -21.61 63.62
C GLY A 12 -19.03 -21.25 62.25
N GLY A 13 -19.17 -22.23 61.36
CA GLY A 13 -20.27 -22.22 60.42
C GLY A 13 -19.94 -22.54 58.96
N ALA A 14 -20.42 -23.71 58.53
CA ALA A 14 -20.73 -24.14 57.17
C ALA A 14 -19.56 -24.60 56.28
N GLU A 15 -19.24 -25.87 56.48
CA GLU A 15 -18.77 -26.77 55.42
C GLU A 15 -19.88 -26.94 54.35
N LYS A 16 -19.55 -26.69 53.07
CA LYS A 16 -20.19 -27.23 51.85
C LYS A 16 -19.46 -26.71 50.59
N PRO A 17 -19.46 -27.46 49.48
CA PRO A 17 -18.67 -28.66 49.20
C PRO A 17 -17.48 -28.35 48.26
N GLN A 18 -16.50 -29.26 48.17
CA GLN A 18 -15.43 -29.19 47.17
C GLN A 18 -16.00 -29.12 45.75
N ALA A 19 -16.00 -27.92 45.16
CA ALA A 19 -16.28 -27.77 43.75
C ALA A 19 -15.08 -28.32 42.96
N LYS A 20 -15.32 -29.45 42.27
CA LYS A 20 -14.39 -30.07 41.31
C LYS A 20 -13.66 -28.99 40.53
N ARG A 21 -12.32 -28.97 40.62
CA ARG A 21 -11.47 -28.03 39.87
C ARG A 21 -11.68 -28.30 38.38
N SER A 22 -12.53 -27.48 37.79
CA SER A 22 -12.98 -27.62 36.42
C SER A 22 -11.83 -27.33 35.45
N LYS A 23 -11.44 -28.34 34.68
CA LYS A 23 -10.51 -28.25 33.54
C LYS A 23 -10.95 -27.20 32.50
N LEU A 24 -12.18 -26.71 32.60
CA LEU A 24 -12.74 -25.59 31.86
C LEU A 24 -11.93 -24.29 32.03
N LYS A 25 -11.37 -24.04 33.23
CA LYS A 25 -10.56 -22.83 33.46
C LYS A 25 -9.19 -22.89 32.77
N LEU A 26 -8.66 -24.09 32.54
CA LEU A 26 -7.38 -24.29 31.86
C LEU A 26 -7.55 -24.24 30.33
N ALA A 27 -8.70 -24.68 29.81
CA ALA A 27 -9.06 -24.47 28.41
C ALA A 27 -9.32 -22.99 28.08
N LEU A 28 -9.84 -22.20 29.03
CA LEU A 28 -10.09 -20.77 28.82
C LEU A 28 -8.79 -19.98 28.57
N PHE A 29 -7.71 -20.27 29.30
CA PHE A 29 -6.44 -19.56 29.14
C PHE A 29 -5.67 -19.90 27.86
N ALA A 30 -5.96 -21.05 27.22
CA ALA A 30 -5.37 -21.42 25.93
C ALA A 30 -6.11 -20.78 24.73
N LEU A 31 -7.38 -20.37 24.89
CA LEU A 31 -8.20 -19.75 23.83
C LEU A 31 -8.12 -18.22 23.80
N VAL A 32 -7.72 -17.58 24.90
CA VAL A 32 -7.58 -16.11 24.99
C VAL A 32 -6.57 -15.52 23.98
N PRO A 33 -5.40 -16.12 23.69
CA PRO A 33 -4.47 -15.58 22.70
C PRO A 33 -5.01 -15.67 21.26
N LEU A 34 -5.86 -16.66 20.95
CA LEU A 34 -6.44 -16.83 19.61
C LEU A 34 -7.53 -15.78 19.32
N VAL A 35 -8.27 -15.34 20.34
CA VAL A 35 -9.32 -14.31 20.19
C VAL A 35 -8.71 -12.91 20.13
N LEU A 36 -7.62 -12.64 20.85
CA LEU A 36 -6.90 -11.35 20.76
C LEU A 36 -6.11 -11.18 19.45
N ALA A 37 -5.63 -12.26 18.83
CA ALA A 37 -5.05 -12.21 17.49
C ALA A 37 -6.10 -12.02 16.37
N GLY A 38 -7.37 -12.35 16.62
CA GLY A 38 -8.48 -12.18 15.66
C GLY A 38 -9.31 -10.91 15.86
N ALA A 39 -9.40 -10.36 17.07
CA ALA A 39 -10.27 -9.22 17.39
C ALA A 39 -9.65 -7.84 17.11
N GLY A 40 -8.34 -7.76 16.86
CA GLY A 40 -7.66 -6.49 16.50
C GLY A 40 -8.13 -5.90 15.16
N TYR A 41 -8.67 -6.71 14.25
CA TYR A 41 -9.20 -6.25 12.96
C TYR A 41 -10.69 -5.85 12.99
N GLY A 42 -11.43 -6.20 14.04
CA GLY A 42 -12.87 -5.89 14.14
C GLY A 42 -13.18 -4.60 14.88
N GLY A 43 -12.33 -4.20 15.85
CA GLY A 43 -12.66 -3.14 16.81
C GLY A 43 -12.66 -1.71 16.28
N TRP A 44 -11.93 -1.41 15.20
CA TRP A 44 -11.91 -0.05 14.63
C TRP A 44 -13.17 0.29 13.81
N THR A 45 -13.98 -0.71 13.47
CA THR A 45 -15.18 -0.51 12.64
C THR A 45 -16.35 0.14 13.40
N PHE A 46 -16.38 0.10 14.73
CA PHE A 46 -17.49 0.71 15.50
C PHE A 46 -17.26 2.17 15.90
N TYR A 47 -16.01 2.66 15.95
CA TYR A 47 -15.73 4.06 16.27
C TYR A 47 -15.55 4.94 15.03
N ALA A 48 -15.17 4.38 13.87
CA ALA A 48 -15.11 5.11 12.61
C ALA A 48 -16.47 5.24 11.89
N THR A 49 -17.45 4.40 12.24
CA THR A 49 -18.79 4.39 11.59
C THR A 49 -19.78 5.39 12.17
N ALA A 50 -19.49 6.03 13.31
CA ALA A 50 -20.34 7.05 13.89
C ALA A 50 -20.12 8.46 13.27
N ALA A 51 -19.09 8.67 12.45
CA ALA A 51 -18.71 10.01 11.98
C ALA A 51 -19.10 10.36 10.52
N HIS A 52 -19.64 9.43 9.71
CA HIS A 52 -19.87 9.72 8.29
C HIS A 52 -21.25 9.36 7.71
N HIS A 53 -22.23 8.99 8.52
CA HIS A 53 -23.62 8.90 8.07
C HIS A 53 -24.44 10.10 8.55
N ALA A 54 -24.21 11.25 7.91
CA ALA A 54 -25.24 12.26 7.76
C ALA A 54 -25.04 13.00 6.43
N VAL A 55 -26.13 13.03 5.66
CA VAL A 55 -26.39 13.74 4.40
C VAL A 55 -26.17 12.93 3.12
N GLY A 56 -27.29 12.49 2.53
CA GLY A 56 -27.47 12.51 1.08
C GLY A 56 -27.95 11.22 0.45
N ASP A 57 -29.27 11.08 0.34
CA ASP A 57 -29.97 10.07 -0.45
C ASP A 57 -29.46 10.02 -1.91
N HIS A 58 -28.91 8.89 -2.35
CA HIS A 58 -28.99 8.48 -3.74
C HIS A 58 -29.16 6.96 -3.85
N ALA A 59 -30.41 6.58 -4.11
CA ALA A 59 -30.79 5.23 -4.47
C ALA A 59 -30.22 4.86 -5.86
N GLY A 60 -29.66 3.64 -5.95
CA GLY A 60 -29.65 2.86 -7.19
C GLY A 60 -28.34 2.79 -7.97
N LYS A 61 -27.45 1.88 -7.55
CA LYS A 61 -26.74 0.85 -8.34
C LYS A 61 -25.61 0.25 -7.48
N PRO A 62 -25.22 -1.02 -7.67
CA PRO A 62 -24.02 -1.55 -7.02
C PRO A 62 -22.81 -0.83 -7.61
N ASP A 63 -22.10 -0.07 -6.76
CA ASP A 63 -20.86 0.59 -7.15
C ASP A 63 -19.82 -0.45 -7.61
N PRO A 64 -19.13 -0.22 -8.73
CA PRO A 64 -17.98 -1.03 -9.08
C PRO A 64 -16.93 -0.87 -7.98
N ILE A 65 -16.42 -2.01 -7.49
CA ILE A 65 -15.35 -2.09 -6.50
C ILE A 65 -14.27 -1.05 -6.83
N ALA A 66 -14.17 -0.01 -6.01
CA ALA A 66 -13.14 1.01 -6.15
C ALA A 66 -11.79 0.32 -5.95
N VAL A 67 -11.10 0.04 -7.06
CA VAL A 67 -9.73 -0.47 -7.05
C VAL A 67 -8.91 0.57 -6.28
N SER A 68 -8.44 0.17 -5.10
CA SER A 68 -7.63 0.97 -4.19
C SER A 68 -6.63 1.81 -4.99
N ALA A 69 -6.70 3.14 -4.83
CA ALA A 69 -5.79 4.05 -5.49
C ALA A 69 -4.34 3.58 -5.29
N VAL A 70 -3.62 3.40 -6.40
CA VAL A 70 -2.20 3.05 -6.37
C VAL A 70 -1.45 4.15 -5.59
N PRO A 71 -0.59 3.80 -4.62
CA PRO A 71 0.20 4.80 -3.92
C PRO A 71 0.99 5.66 -4.90
N THR A 72 1.06 6.97 -4.62
CA THR A 72 1.69 7.97 -5.48
C THR A 72 3.13 7.62 -5.85
N GLU A 73 3.84 6.95 -4.95
CA GLU A 73 5.24 6.54 -5.15
C GLU A 73 5.34 5.41 -6.18
N ILE A 74 4.40 4.47 -6.16
CA ILE A 74 4.34 3.36 -7.13
C ILE A 74 3.91 3.88 -8.50
N ALA A 75 2.95 4.81 -8.52
CA ALA A 75 2.58 5.51 -9.75
C ALA A 75 3.78 6.30 -10.32
N ALA A 76 4.54 6.97 -9.45
CA ALA A 76 5.73 7.71 -9.86
C ALA A 76 6.82 6.81 -10.43
N GLU A 77 7.10 5.64 -9.83
CA GLU A 77 8.11 4.70 -10.33
C GLU A 77 7.70 3.98 -11.63
N SER A 78 6.40 3.88 -11.90
CA SER A 78 5.86 3.20 -13.09
C SER A 78 5.51 4.15 -14.24
N SER A 79 5.68 5.46 -14.06
CA SER A 79 5.34 6.48 -15.06
C SER A 79 6.31 6.51 -16.25
N PHE A 80 5.85 7.08 -17.37
CA PHE A 80 6.72 7.35 -18.51
C PHE A 80 7.77 8.41 -18.18
N THR A 81 7.44 9.35 -17.30
CA THR A 81 8.32 10.40 -16.80
C THR A 81 9.49 9.84 -16.02
N HIS A 82 9.27 8.80 -15.20
CA HIS A 82 10.36 8.11 -14.52
C HIS A 82 11.33 7.48 -15.51
N SER A 83 10.81 6.76 -16.51
CA SER A 83 11.65 6.10 -17.52
C SER A 83 12.39 7.10 -18.41
N HIS A 84 11.74 8.19 -18.81
CA HIS A 84 12.36 9.29 -19.55
C HIS A 84 13.46 9.96 -18.71
N GLY A 85 13.17 10.25 -17.44
CA GLY A 85 14.12 10.91 -16.56
C GLY A 85 15.34 10.05 -16.27
N LEU A 86 15.13 8.76 -16.02
CA LEU A 86 16.22 7.80 -15.82
C LEU A 86 17.13 7.74 -17.04
N ALA A 87 16.57 7.68 -18.25
CA ALA A 87 17.34 7.66 -19.48
C ALA A 87 18.21 8.91 -19.67
N ARG A 88 17.70 10.08 -19.30
CA ARG A 88 18.46 11.35 -19.34
C ARG A 88 19.60 11.37 -18.35
N ILE A 89 19.37 10.89 -17.13
CA ILE A 89 20.38 10.94 -16.07
C ILE A 89 21.55 9.99 -16.39
N ILE A 90 21.27 8.79 -16.90
CA ILE A 90 22.33 7.78 -17.12
C ILE A 90 23.09 7.97 -18.45
N GLU A 91 22.65 8.88 -19.33
CA GLU A 91 23.15 9.05 -20.70
C GLU A 91 24.68 9.18 -20.75
N HIS A 92 25.24 10.01 -19.88
CA HIS A 92 26.67 10.32 -19.87
C HIS A 92 27.55 9.12 -19.47
N ARG A 93 26.99 8.16 -18.72
CA ARG A 93 27.73 7.00 -18.21
C ARG A 93 27.47 5.73 -19.01
N CYS A 94 26.20 5.47 -19.31
CA CYS A 94 25.79 4.23 -19.98
C CYS A 94 25.59 4.38 -21.49
N GLY A 95 25.66 5.60 -22.02
CA GLY A 95 25.41 5.90 -23.43
C GLY A 95 23.97 6.26 -23.75
N ARG A 96 23.75 6.67 -25.00
CA ARG A 96 22.47 7.21 -25.50
C ARG A 96 21.54 6.11 -25.99
N ILE A 97 20.24 6.28 -25.73
CA ILE A 97 19.15 5.52 -26.36
C ILE A 97 18.17 6.54 -26.95
N ARG A 98 17.49 6.18 -28.04
CA ARG A 98 16.36 6.97 -28.55
C ARG A 98 15.20 6.89 -27.56
N ILE A 99 14.74 8.05 -27.10
CA ILE A 99 13.70 8.18 -26.07
C ILE A 99 12.59 9.15 -26.48
N ASP A 100 12.38 9.34 -27.78
CA ASP A 100 11.43 10.32 -28.30
C ASP A 100 9.99 9.99 -27.87
N GLN A 101 9.62 8.71 -27.87
CA GLN A 101 8.30 8.24 -27.43
C GLN A 101 8.12 8.45 -25.92
N LEU A 102 9.14 8.11 -25.12
CA LEU A 102 9.15 8.38 -23.68
C LEU A 102 9.04 9.87 -23.37
N LYS A 103 9.74 10.72 -24.14
CA LYS A 103 9.67 12.17 -23.99
C LYS A 103 8.27 12.69 -24.29
N ALA A 104 7.61 12.22 -25.35
CA ALA A 104 6.26 12.63 -25.70
C ALA A 104 5.26 12.32 -24.57
N LEU A 105 5.24 11.07 -24.10
CA LEU A 105 4.34 10.67 -23.01
C LEU A 105 4.70 11.31 -21.67
N SER A 106 5.99 11.53 -21.37
CA SER A 106 6.40 12.24 -20.16
C SER A 106 5.91 13.70 -20.16
N GLN A 107 5.93 14.37 -21.31
CA GLN A 107 5.40 15.73 -21.42
C GLN A 107 3.88 15.77 -21.24
N GLU A 108 3.16 14.75 -21.70
CA GLU A 108 1.72 14.63 -21.47
C GLU A 108 1.40 14.34 -19.99
N GLU A 109 2.13 13.42 -19.36
CA GLU A 109 2.01 13.16 -17.92
C GLU A 109 2.27 14.42 -17.11
N ALA A 110 3.32 15.18 -17.45
CA ALA A 110 3.62 16.44 -16.76
C ALA A 110 2.54 17.52 -16.94
N ARG A 111 1.82 17.51 -18.07
CA ARG A 111 0.66 18.41 -18.29
C ARG A 111 -0.58 17.94 -17.53
N ALA A 112 -0.79 16.64 -17.43
CA ALA A 112 -1.94 16.06 -16.75
C ALA A 112 -1.79 16.12 -15.23
N ASP A 113 -0.59 15.80 -14.73
CA ASP A 113 -0.26 15.78 -13.31
C ASP A 113 1.21 16.16 -13.11
N GLY A 114 1.44 17.46 -12.88
CA GLY A 114 2.77 18.00 -12.60
C GLY A 114 3.38 17.46 -11.30
N MET A 115 2.56 17.09 -10.31
CA MET A 115 3.05 16.52 -9.05
C MET A 115 3.58 15.11 -9.27
N LEU A 116 2.82 14.26 -9.96
CA LEU A 116 3.28 12.93 -10.35
C LEU A 116 4.57 13.00 -11.17
N ALA A 117 4.65 13.93 -12.12
CA ALA A 117 5.87 14.12 -12.92
C ALA A 117 7.07 14.51 -12.05
N ALA A 118 6.90 15.43 -11.09
CA ALA A 118 7.96 15.81 -10.16
C ALA A 118 8.43 14.61 -9.31
N LEU A 119 7.51 13.86 -8.72
CA LEU A 119 7.82 12.66 -7.94
C LEU A 119 8.51 11.58 -8.79
N SER A 120 8.11 11.46 -10.06
CA SER A 120 8.69 10.51 -11.02
C SER A 120 10.15 10.84 -11.34
N TRP A 121 10.47 12.12 -11.50
CA TRP A 121 11.85 12.59 -11.67
C TRP A 121 12.70 12.33 -10.44
N GLU A 122 12.16 12.58 -9.24
CA GLU A 122 12.86 12.29 -8.00
C GLU A 122 13.11 10.78 -7.86
N ALA A 123 12.11 9.95 -8.14
CA ALA A 123 12.24 8.50 -8.14
C ALA A 123 13.29 8.03 -9.16
N ALA A 124 13.34 8.63 -10.34
CA ALA A 124 14.36 8.33 -11.35
C ALA A 124 15.77 8.67 -10.85
N ALA A 125 15.93 9.83 -10.21
CA ALA A 125 17.20 10.24 -9.60
C ALA A 125 17.64 9.26 -8.51
N ARG A 126 16.76 8.89 -7.57
CA ARG A 126 17.06 7.91 -6.51
C ARG A 126 17.53 6.57 -7.07
N ARG A 127 16.91 6.10 -8.16
CA ARG A 127 17.27 4.82 -8.79
C ARG A 127 18.71 4.78 -9.30
N THR A 128 19.33 5.94 -9.58
CA THR A 128 20.71 6.00 -10.05
C THR A 128 21.75 5.69 -8.98
N ALA A 129 21.37 5.59 -7.70
CA ALA A 129 22.26 5.09 -6.65
C ALA A 129 22.80 3.68 -6.93
N ALA A 130 22.06 2.86 -7.70
CA ALA A 130 22.47 1.52 -8.12
C ALA A 130 23.26 1.50 -9.45
N LEU A 131 23.60 2.67 -10.00
CA LEU A 131 24.25 2.80 -11.30
C LEU A 131 25.75 2.55 -11.21
N ASN A 132 26.21 1.56 -11.96
CA ASN A 132 27.61 1.31 -12.24
C ASN A 132 27.76 0.68 -13.62
N ASP A 133 29.01 0.46 -14.04
CA ASP A 133 29.32 0.01 -15.39
C ASP A 133 28.76 -1.40 -15.65
N MET A 134 28.65 -2.23 -14.60
CA MET A 134 28.07 -3.57 -14.66
C MET A 134 26.54 -3.54 -14.73
N THR A 135 25.89 -2.53 -14.14
CA THR A 135 24.42 -2.39 -14.16
C THR A 135 23.90 -1.61 -15.36
N CYS A 136 24.76 -0.87 -16.08
CA CYS A 136 24.39 -0.12 -17.28
C CYS A 136 23.56 -0.95 -18.29
N PRO A 137 23.96 -2.18 -18.69
CA PRO A 137 23.17 -2.97 -19.66
C PRO A 137 21.73 -3.24 -19.19
N ARG A 138 21.52 -3.43 -17.88
CA ARG A 138 20.20 -3.63 -17.28
C ARG A 138 19.37 -2.36 -17.33
N PHE A 139 19.93 -1.22 -16.95
CA PHE A 139 19.23 0.06 -17.04
C PHE A 139 18.83 0.38 -18.49
N LEU A 140 19.74 0.17 -19.44
CA LEU A 140 19.48 0.37 -20.87
C LEU A 140 18.42 -0.59 -21.42
N SER A 141 18.31 -1.82 -20.92
CA SER A 141 17.25 -2.76 -21.33
C SER A 141 15.88 -2.38 -20.75
N GLU A 142 15.83 -1.93 -19.49
CA GLU A 142 14.63 -1.40 -18.84
C GLU A 142 14.08 -0.20 -19.62
N ILE A 143 14.93 0.77 -19.97
CA ILE A 143 14.55 1.94 -20.77
C ILE A 143 14.05 1.55 -22.17
N ARG A 144 14.70 0.59 -22.83
CA ARG A 144 14.23 0.10 -24.15
C ARG A 144 12.85 -0.54 -24.06
N SER A 145 12.58 -1.33 -23.01
CA SER A 145 11.26 -1.91 -22.76
C SER A 145 10.22 -0.83 -22.50
N ALA A 146 10.54 0.17 -21.67
CA ALA A 146 9.64 1.31 -21.42
C ALA A 146 9.37 2.13 -22.70
N ASN A 147 10.38 2.34 -23.54
CA ASN A 147 10.21 3.06 -24.81
C ASN A 147 9.35 2.28 -25.81
N ALA A 148 9.47 0.95 -25.85
CA ALA A 148 8.59 0.10 -26.65
C ALA A 148 7.12 0.19 -26.18
N LYS A 149 6.89 0.20 -24.85
CA LYS A 149 5.55 0.43 -24.29
C LYS A 149 5.01 1.81 -24.65
N ALA A 150 5.85 2.85 -24.58
CA ALA A 150 5.46 4.20 -24.97
C ALA A 150 5.07 4.28 -26.45
N ALA A 151 5.84 3.64 -27.33
CA ALA A 151 5.50 3.54 -28.75
C ALA A 151 4.13 2.87 -28.96
N ALA A 152 3.87 1.75 -28.30
CA ALA A 152 2.61 1.04 -28.40
C ALA A 152 1.40 1.88 -27.93
N VAL A 153 1.56 2.68 -26.86
CA VAL A 153 0.50 3.59 -26.39
C VAL A 153 0.19 4.67 -27.42
N LEU A 154 1.22 5.28 -28.02
CA LEU A 154 1.04 6.30 -29.06
C LEU A 154 0.39 5.71 -30.32
N GLU A 155 0.82 4.52 -30.76
CA GLU A 155 0.23 3.81 -31.90
C GLU A 155 -1.23 3.42 -31.67
N ALA A 156 -1.56 2.95 -30.47
CA ALA A 156 -2.93 2.61 -30.08
C ALA A 156 -3.85 3.84 -30.13
N ARG A 157 -3.37 5.00 -29.66
CA ARG A 157 -4.12 6.26 -29.72
C ARG A 157 -4.30 6.75 -31.15
N ALA A 158 -3.24 6.77 -31.95
CA ALA A 158 -3.33 7.14 -33.36
C ALA A 158 -4.31 6.25 -34.14
N SER A 159 -4.41 4.97 -33.77
CA SER A 159 -5.37 4.04 -34.35
C SER A 159 -6.81 4.28 -33.86
N ALA A 160 -6.99 4.75 -32.63
CA ALA A 160 -8.29 5.13 -32.09
C ALA A 160 -8.83 6.41 -32.73
N ASP A 161 -7.99 7.42 -32.91
CA ASP A 161 -8.37 8.69 -33.53
C ASP A 161 -8.82 8.53 -34.99
N LYS A 162 -8.17 7.62 -35.74
CA LYS A 162 -8.59 7.27 -37.11
C LYS A 162 -9.97 6.62 -37.17
N LYS A 163 -10.37 5.89 -36.12
CA LYS A 163 -11.70 5.25 -36.04
C LYS A 163 -12.80 6.24 -35.64
N SER A 164 -12.48 7.26 -34.85
CA SER A 164 -13.45 8.28 -34.41
C SER A 164 -13.64 9.44 -35.41
N GLY A 165 -12.64 9.71 -36.27
CA GLY A 165 -12.70 10.77 -37.29
C GLY A 165 -13.34 10.38 -38.64
N GLY A 166 -13.89 9.17 -38.76
CA GLY A 166 -14.58 8.69 -39.96
C GLY A 166 -16.10 8.86 -39.84
N HIS A 167 -16.58 10.10 -39.86
CA HIS A 167 -18.00 10.44 -40.01
C HIS A 167 -18.21 11.33 -41.22
#